data_AF-A0A5E4KRJ3-F1
#
_entry.id   AF-A0A5E4KRJ3-F1
#
_cell.length_a   1.000
_cell.length_b   1.000
_cell.length_c   1.000
_cell.angle_alpha   90.00
_cell.angle_beta   90.00
_cell.angle_gamma   90.00
#
_symmetry.space_group_name_H-M   'P 1'
#
loop_
_entity.id
_entity.type
_entity.pdbx_description
1 polymer ?
#
loop_
_entity_poly.entity_id
_entity_poly.type
_entity_poly.pdbx_seq_one_letter_code
_entity_poly.pdbx_strand_id
1 'polypeptide(L)' 'MTEKITKSSKLNEIITKYPATRDVFIKHGMPKYAGRLPSENLEFFCRMHRVNIEQLLDELNKAAGLS' A
#
# COMPACT_ATOMS: atom_id res chain seq x y z
N MET A 1 -1.78 19.65 4.49
CA MET A 1 -0.88 18.75 5.23
C MET A 1 -1.06 17.37 4.64
N THR A 2 -0.08 16.85 3.92
CA THR A 2 -0.15 15.52 3.30
C THR A 2 0.22 14.50 4.38
N GLU A 3 -0.78 13.79 4.91
CA GLU A 3 -0.55 12.75 5.92
C GLU A 3 0.21 11.56 5.34
N LYS A 4 1.26 11.11 6.04
CA LYS A 4 2.04 9.93 5.68
C LYS A 4 1.17 8.67 5.72
N ILE A 5 1.44 7.75 4.81
CA ILE A 5 0.84 6.42 4.81
C ILE A 5 1.39 5.67 6.02
N THR A 6 0.50 5.07 6.81
CA THR A 6 0.85 4.31 8.02
C THR A 6 0.26 2.90 7.95
N LYS A 7 0.69 2.01 8.86
CA LYS A 7 0.24 0.60 8.89
C LYS A 7 -1.28 0.41 9.06
N SER A 8 -1.97 1.40 9.61
CA SER A 8 -3.43 1.39 9.80
C SER A 8 -4.20 1.90 8.58
N SER A 9 -3.51 2.53 7.61
CA SER A 9 -4.11 2.99 6.37
C SER A 9 -4.68 1.81 5.57
N LYS A 10 -5.83 2.03 4.93
CA LYS A 10 -6.46 1.00 4.10
C LYS A 10 -5.88 1.00 2.69
N LEU A 11 -5.70 -0.21 2.16
CA LEU A 11 -5.07 -0.40 0.86
C LEU A 11 -5.86 0.25 -0.28
N ASN A 12 -7.17 0.07 -0.32
CA ASN A 12 -8.03 0.71 -1.31
C ASN A 12 -7.94 2.24 -1.27
N GLU A 13 -7.91 2.84 -0.07
CA GLU A 13 -7.80 4.29 0.11
C GLU A 13 -6.44 4.80 -0.39
N ILE A 14 -5.35 4.08 -0.08
CA ILE A 14 -4.00 4.41 -0.55
C ILE A 14 -3.94 4.39 -2.07
N ILE A 15 -4.37 3.30 -2.72
CA ILE A 15 -4.29 3.18 -4.18
C ILE A 15 -5.22 4.19 -4.87
N THR A 16 -6.39 4.47 -4.28
CA THR A 16 -7.32 5.48 -4.83
C THR A 16 -6.73 6.88 -4.74
N LYS A 17 -6.10 7.23 -3.61
CA LYS A 17 -5.50 8.56 -3.39
C LYS A 17 -4.16 8.73 -4.11
N TYR A 18 -3.38 7.66 -4.21
CA TYR A 18 -2.03 7.63 -4.77
C TYR A 18 -1.89 6.46 -5.76
N PRO A 19 -2.39 6.57 -7.00
CA PRO A 19 -2.39 5.47 -7.97
C PRO A 19 -1.00 4.87 -8.26
N ALA A 20 0.07 5.66 -8.15
CA ALA A 20 1.45 5.22 -8.33
C ALA A 20 1.90 4.16 -7.30
N THR A 21 1.23 4.08 -6.15
CA THR A 21 1.53 3.06 -5.12
C THR A 21 1.14 1.64 -5.56
N ARG A 22 0.32 1.51 -6.60
CA ARG A 22 -0.13 0.21 -7.12
C ARG A 22 1.04 -0.68 -7.54
N ASP A 23 2.05 -0.12 -8.19
CA ASP A 23 3.24 -0.87 -8.62
C ASP A 23 4.06 -1.40 -7.44
N VAL A 24 4.07 -0.67 -6.31
CA VAL A 24 4.71 -1.12 -5.07
C VAL A 24 4.00 -2.38 -4.54
N PHE A 25 2.68 -2.38 -4.48
CA PHE A 25 1.93 -3.56 -4.04
C PHE A 25 2.17 -4.77 -4.94
N ILE A 26 2.18 -4.58 -6.27
CA ILE A 26 2.43 -5.66 -7.24
C ILE A 26 3.84 -6.24 -7.04
N LYS A 27 4.85 -5.40 -6.84
CA LYS A 27 6.22 -5.83 -6.54
C LYS A 27 6.32 -6.66 -5.26
N HIS A 28 5.50 -6.37 -4.26
CA HIS A 28 5.42 -7.08 -2.98
C HIS A 28 4.49 -8.31 -2.99
N GLY A 29 4.13 -8.81 -4.18
CA GLY A 29 3.37 -10.07 -4.32
C GLY A 29 1.86 -9.92 -4.32
N MET A 30 1.36 -8.68 -4.46
CA MET A 30 -0.07 -8.45 -4.63
C MET A 30 -0.48 -8.73 -6.09
N PRO A 31 -1.50 -9.58 -6.35
CA PRO A 31 -1.98 -9.81 -7.70
C PRO A 31 -2.54 -8.52 -8.31
N LYS A 32 -2.40 -8.37 -9.62
CA LYS A 32 -3.02 -7.25 -10.33
C LYS A 32 -4.55 -7.38 -10.24
N TYR A 33 -5.20 -6.53 -9.45
CA TYR A 33 -6.67 -6.49 -9.40
C TYR A 33 -7.25 -5.88 -10.66
N ALA A 34 -8.01 -6.66 -11.43
CA ALA A 34 -8.83 -6.12 -12.51
C ALA A 34 -10.19 -5.57 -12.02
N GLY A 35 -10.51 -5.76 -10.73
CA GLY A 35 -11.80 -5.39 -10.13
C GLY A 35 -11.67 -4.62 -8.81
N ARG A 36 -12.58 -4.89 -7.86
CA ARG A 36 -12.64 -4.17 -6.58
C ARG A 36 -11.37 -4.41 -5.74
N LEU A 37 -10.74 -3.31 -5.31
CA LEU A 37 -9.61 -3.34 -4.40
C LEU A 37 -10.05 -3.78 -2.99
N PRO A 38 -9.24 -4.58 -2.27
CA PRO A 38 -9.55 -4.96 -0.91
C PRO A 38 -9.46 -3.76 0.04
N SER A 39 -10.35 -3.71 1.02
CA SER A 39 -10.41 -2.64 2.04
C SER A 39 -9.68 -3.01 3.33
N GLU A 40 -8.73 -3.95 3.26
CA GLU A 40 -7.87 -4.35 4.37
C GLU A 40 -6.84 -3.26 4.71
N ASN A 41 -6.32 -3.29 5.93
CA ASN A 41 -5.19 -2.44 6.33
C ASN A 41 -3.85 -3.06 5.90
N LEU A 42 -2.81 -2.23 5.86
CA LEU A 42 -1.48 -2.68 5.45
C LEU A 42 -0.87 -3.73 6.39
N GLU A 43 -1.16 -3.65 7.69
CA GLU A 43 -0.66 -4.65 8.66
C GLU A 43 -1.18 -6.05 8.33
N PHE A 44 -2.47 -6.19 8.01
CA PHE A 44 -3.09 -7.45 7.65
C PHE A 44 -2.53 -7.99 6.33
N PHE A 45 -2.43 -7.13 5.30
CA PHE A 45 -1.80 -7.48 4.02
C PHE A 45 -0.37 -8.00 4.23
N CYS A 46 0.44 -7.31 5.02
CA CYS A 46 1.82 -7.71 5.27
C CYS A 46 1.93 -9.05 5.98
N ARG A 47 1.05 -9.34 6.95
CA ARG A 47 1.01 -10.64 7.62
C ARG A 47 0.61 -11.76 6.67
N MET A 48 -0.39 -11.55 5.83
CA MET A 48 -0.89 -12.54 4.89
C MET A 48 0.15 -12.88 3.80
N HIS A 49 0.83 -11.86 3.27
CA HIS A 49 1.79 -11.99 2.18
C HIS A 49 3.25 -12.11 2.63
N ARG A 50 3.51 -12.15 3.95
CA ARG A 50 4.86 -12.14 4.57
C ARG A 50 5.74 -11.00 4.05
N VAL A 51 5.15 -9.83 3.87
CA VAL A 51 5.82 -8.60 3.44
C VAL A 51 6.33 -7.84 4.68
N ASN A 52 7.52 -7.25 4.58
CA ASN A 52 8.02 -6.37 5.63
C ASN A 52 7.25 -5.04 5.61
N ILE A 53 6.51 -4.75 6.69
CA ILE A 53 5.67 -3.55 6.79
C ILE A 53 6.48 -2.25 6.74
N GLU A 54 7.68 -2.19 7.34
CA GLU A 54 8.48 -0.97 7.35
C GLU A 54 9.03 -0.66 5.95
N GLN A 55 9.51 -1.68 5.25
CA GLN A 55 9.93 -1.54 3.86
C GLN A 55 8.77 -1.12 2.96
N LEU A 56 7.60 -1.74 3.11
CA LEU A 56 6.42 -1.38 2.34
C LEU A 56 6.01 0.08 2.58
N LEU A 57 5.98 0.53 3.84
CA LEU A 57 5.62 1.90 4.17
C LEU A 57 6.60 2.92 3.58
N ASP A 58 7.90 2.65 3.60
CA ASP A 58 8.91 3.51 2.98
C ASP A 58 8.68 3.61 1.46
N GLU A 59 8.53 2.48 0.77
CA GLU A 59 8.29 2.46 -0.68
C GLU A 59 6.96 3.14 -1.06
N LEU A 60 5.90 2.94 -0.26
CA LEU A 60 4.59 3.58 -0.49
C LEU A 60 4.65 5.10 -0.29
N ASN A 61 5.28 5.57 0.78
CA ASN A 61 5.41 7.01 1.03
C ASN A 61 6.24 7.68 -0.07
N LYS A 62 7.34 7.05 -0.50
CA LYS A 62 8.14 7.52 -1.65
C LYS A 62 7.32 7.58 -2.94
N ALA A 63 6.59 6.50 -3.28
CA ALA A 63 5.74 6.46 -4.47
C ALA A 63 4.58 7.48 -4.44
N ALA A 64 4.11 7.82 -3.25
CA ALA A 64 3.08 8.84 -3.03
C ALA A 64 3.63 10.28 -3.02
N GLY A 65 4.95 10.49 -3.13
CA GLY A 65 5.59 11.81 -3.03
C GLY A 65 5.55 12.39 -1.61
N LEU A 66 5.37 11.55 -0.60
CA LEU A 66 5.32 11.92 0.80
C LEU A 66 6.73 11.74 1.38
N SER A 67 7.56 12.77 1.23
CA SER A 67 8.92 12.82 1.80
C SER A 67 8.87 13.23 3.27
#